data_AF-A0A366IJ87-F1
#
_entry.id   AF-A0A366IJ87-F1
#
_cell.length_a   1.000
_cell.length_b   1.000
_cell.length_c   1.000
_cell.angle_alpha   90.00
_cell.angle_beta   90.00
_cell.angle_gamma   90.00
#
_symmetry.space_group_name_H-M   'P 1'
#
loop_
_entity.id
_entity.type
_entity.pdbx_description
1 polymer ?
#
loop_
_entity_poly.entity_id
_entity_poly.type
_entity_poly.pdbx_seq_one_letter_code
_entity_poly.pdbx_strand_id
1 'polypeptide(L)'
;MSFQVGDTVVYPHHGAATIQEIKKRTIKGEEKLYLKLQVAHGDLVIEVPAENCDLVGVRDVVGEEGVEKVFNVLRAEFVEEPTNWSRRYKANLEKLQSGDVIKVAEVVRDLWRREQDRGLSTGEKRMLSKARQILVSELALAEKKEESEAEAILDEVLAS
;
A
#
# COMPACT_ATOMS: atom_id res chain seq x y z
N MET A 1 10.24 -13.93 -10.18
CA MET A 1 10.64 -14.00 -8.76
C MET A 1 10.27 -15.37 -8.21
N SER A 2 11.04 -15.93 -7.28
CA SER A 2 10.71 -17.21 -6.63
C SER A 2 9.99 -16.93 -5.31
N PHE A 3 8.65 -16.90 -5.34
CA PHE A 3 7.83 -16.72 -4.14
C PHE A 3 8.00 -17.90 -3.19
N GLN A 4 8.17 -17.63 -1.90
CA GLN A 4 8.22 -18.63 -0.83
C GLN A 4 7.03 -18.51 0.12
N VAL A 5 6.72 -19.61 0.80
CA VAL A 5 5.70 -19.61 1.85
C VAL A 5 6.22 -18.78 3.02
N GLY A 6 5.40 -17.83 3.49
CA GLY A 6 5.78 -16.86 4.53
C GLY A 6 6.21 -15.49 3.99
N ASP A 7 6.43 -15.36 2.68
CA ASP A 7 6.71 -14.06 2.08
C ASP A 7 5.47 -13.16 2.17
N THR A 8 5.70 -11.90 2.52
CA THR A 8 4.65 -10.89 2.55
C THR A 8 4.71 -10.10 1.25
N VAL A 9 3.58 -10.05 0.55
CA VAL A 9 3.43 -9.44 -0.76
C VAL A 9 2.24 -8.50 -0.78
N VAL A 10 2.30 -7.45 -1.57
CA VAL A 10 1.23 -6.46 -1.68
C VAL A 10 0.34 -6.81 -2.86
N TYR A 11 -0.96 -7.00 -2.58
CA TYR A 11 -1.97 -7.18 -3.62
C TYR A 11 -2.67 -5.84 -3.91
N PRO A 12 -2.72 -5.39 -5.17
CA PRO A 12 -3.37 -4.12 -5.52
C PRO A 12 -4.80 -4.02 -4.99
N HIS A 13 -5.15 -2.84 -4.47
CA HIS A 13 -6.44 -2.49 -3.84
C HIS A 13 -6.79 -3.19 -2.52
N HIS A 14 -6.16 -4.32 -2.18
CA HIS A 14 -6.45 -5.08 -0.96
C HIS A 14 -5.34 -4.96 0.08
N GLY A 15 -4.19 -4.41 -0.31
CA GLY A 15 -3.05 -4.18 0.57
C GLY A 15 -2.18 -5.42 0.72
N ALA A 16 -1.36 -5.42 1.76
CA ALA A 16 -0.44 -6.49 2.02
C ALA A 16 -1.14 -7.81 2.42
N ALA A 17 -0.56 -8.89 1.91
CA ALA A 17 -1.03 -10.25 2.02
C ALA A 17 0.17 -11.19 2.24
N THR A 18 -0.02 -12.23 3.05
CA THR A 18 1.02 -13.23 3.30
C THR A 18 0.79 -14.47 2.46
N ILE A 19 1.83 -15.01 1.83
CA ILE A 19 1.74 -16.29 1.12
C ILE A 19 1.66 -17.41 2.15
N GLN A 20 0.48 -18.03 2.29
CA GLN A 20 0.28 -19.15 3.20
C GLN A 20 0.69 -20.50 2.61
N GLU A 21 0.45 -20.69 1.31
CA GLU A 21 0.71 -21.98 0.67
C GLU A 21 0.95 -21.79 -0.82
N ILE A 22 1.83 -22.62 -1.37
CA ILE A 22 2.06 -22.76 -2.81
C ILE A 22 1.52 -24.12 -3.23
N LYS A 23 0.41 -24.13 -3.96
CA LYS A 23 -0.28 -25.35 -4.39
C LYS A 23 -0.13 -25.55 -5.89
N LYS A 24 0.19 -26.77 -6.31
CA LYS A 24 0.12 -27.17 -7.71
C LYS A 24 -1.30 -27.64 -8.03
N ARG A 25 -1.90 -27.09 -9.09
CA ARG A 25 -3.24 -27.46 -9.54
C ARG A 25 -3.22 -27.71 -11.04
N THR A 26 -3.74 -28.86 -11.45
CA THR A 26 -3.91 -29.19 -12.87
C THR A 26 -5.24 -28.62 -13.34
N ILE A 27 -5.20 -27.67 -14.27
CA ILE A 27 -6.39 -27.10 -14.92
C ILE A 27 -6.26 -27.35 -16.42
N LYS A 28 -7.28 -27.99 -17.01
CA LYS A 28 -7.30 -28.33 -18.45
C LYS A 28 -6.09 -29.15 -18.94
N GLY A 29 -5.50 -29.96 -18.07
CA GLY A 29 -4.35 -30.82 -18.41
C GLY A 29 -2.98 -30.17 -18.24
N GLU A 30 -2.91 -28.88 -17.89
CA GLU A 30 -1.66 -28.18 -17.57
C GLU A 30 -1.50 -28.04 -16.05
N GLU A 31 -0.34 -28.43 -15.53
CA GLU A 31 0.05 -28.16 -14.14
C GLU A 31 0.41 -26.68 -13.99
N LYS A 32 -0.37 -25.95 -13.19
CA LYS A 32 -0.08 -24.56 -12.84
C LYS A 32 0.16 -24.43 -11.34
N LEU A 33 1.10 -23.57 -10.98
CA LEU A 33 1.36 -23.18 -9.60
C LEU A 33 0.38 -22.08 -9.20
N TYR A 34 -0.24 -22.23 -8.04
CA TYR A 34 -1.12 -21.25 -7.42
C TYR A 34 -0.57 -20.84 -6.05
N LEU A 35 -0.55 -19.54 -5.81
CA LEU A 35 -0.20 -18.94 -4.52
C LEU A 35 -1.49 -18.62 -3.78
N LYS A 36 -1.59 -19.05 -2.52
CA LYS A 36 -2.66 -18.68 -1.61
C LYS A 36 -2.21 -17.51 -0.75
N LEU A 37 -2.77 -16.33 -1.03
CA LEU A 37 -2.50 -15.07 -0.35
C LEU A 37 -3.57 -14.82 0.70
N GLN A 38 -3.15 -14.64 1.96
CA GLN A 38 -4.02 -14.21 3.05
C GLN A 38 -3.85 -12.70 3.22
N VAL A 39 -4.89 -11.92 2.94
CA VAL A 39 -4.85 -10.47 3.15
C VAL A 39 -4.80 -10.19 4.66
N ALA A 40 -3.95 -9.26 5.08
CA ALA A 40 -3.80 -8.90 6.49
C ALA A 40 -5.06 -8.18 7.02
N HIS A 41 -5.67 -7.34 6.18
CA HIS A 41 -6.85 -6.57 6.52
C HIS A 41 -8.13 -7.23 6.00
N GLY A 42 -8.67 -8.14 6.82
CA GLY A 42 -9.92 -8.88 6.58
C GLY A 42 -9.72 -10.37 6.32
N ASP A 43 -10.76 -11.18 6.53
CA ASP A 43 -10.75 -12.64 6.34
C ASP A 43 -10.79 -13.04 4.84
N LEU A 44 -10.11 -12.28 3.97
CA LEU A 44 -10.09 -12.51 2.53
C LEU A 44 -8.88 -13.35 2.13
N VAL A 45 -9.15 -14.48 1.47
CA VAL A 45 -8.15 -15.36 0.88
C VAL A 45 -8.20 -15.22 -0.63
N ILE A 46 -7.07 -14.92 -1.24
CA ILE A 46 -6.92 -14.75 -2.70
C ILE A 46 -6.03 -15.86 -3.24
N GLU A 47 -6.49 -16.59 -4.25
CA GLU A 47 -5.68 -17.59 -4.95
C GLU A 47 -5.26 -17.04 -6.33
N VAL A 48 -3.96 -16.85 -6.54
CA VAL A 48 -3.40 -16.29 -7.78
C VAL A 48 -2.46 -17.29 -8.44
N PRO A 49 -2.59 -17.55 -9.76
CA PRO A 49 -1.61 -18.38 -10.45
C PRO A 49 -0.25 -17.67 -10.50
N ALA A 50 0.83 -18.39 -10.19
CA ALA A 50 2.19 -17.85 -10.10
C ALA A 50 2.64 -17.16 -11.40
N GLU A 51 2.18 -17.66 -12.55
CA GLU A 51 2.45 -17.07 -13.87
C GLU A 51 1.83 -15.66 -14.04
N ASN A 52 0.76 -15.38 -13.30
CA ASN A 52 0.06 -14.09 -13.36
C ASN A 52 0.45 -13.16 -12.23
N CYS A 53 1.32 -13.54 -11.29
CA CYS A 53 1.69 -12.66 -10.18
C CYS A 53 2.29 -11.33 -10.65
N ASP A 54 3.16 -11.37 -11.67
CA ASP A 54 3.73 -10.18 -12.30
C ASP A 54 2.66 -9.37 -13.06
N LEU A 55 1.69 -10.05 -13.70
CA LEU A 55 0.59 -9.43 -14.45
C LEU A 55 -0.47 -8.78 -13.55
N VAL A 56 -0.69 -9.35 -12.36
CA VAL A 56 -1.67 -8.88 -11.38
C VAL A 56 -1.06 -7.80 -10.48
N GLY A 57 0.25 -7.55 -10.59
CA GLY A 57 0.94 -6.49 -9.86
C GLY A 57 1.21 -6.84 -8.40
N VAL A 58 1.39 -8.13 -8.10
CA VAL A 58 1.84 -8.59 -6.78
C VAL A 58 3.28 -8.13 -6.59
N ARG A 59 3.52 -7.23 -5.63
CA ARG A 59 4.86 -6.70 -5.33
C ARG A 59 5.36 -7.27 -4.02
N ASP A 60 6.68 -7.37 -3.86
CA ASP A 60 7.25 -7.60 -2.53
C ASP A 60 6.91 -6.42 -1.61
N VAL A 61 6.69 -6.71 -0.33
CA VAL A 61 6.65 -5.66 0.69
C VAL A 61 7.97 -4.90 0.66
N VAL A 62 7.88 -3.58 0.79
CA VAL A 62 9.06 -2.72 0.91
C VAL A 62 9.86 -3.17 2.13
N GLY A 63 11.09 -3.64 1.91
CA GLY A 63 12.05 -3.88 2.99
C GLY A 63 12.45 -2.58 3.69
N GLU A 64 13.36 -2.65 4.66
CA GLU A 64 13.82 -1.48 5.44
C GLU A 64 14.23 -0.28 4.55
N GLU A 65 14.96 -0.50 3.45
CA GLU A 65 15.33 0.57 2.51
C GLU A 65 14.13 1.25 1.84
N GLY A 66 13.05 0.50 1.64
CA GLY A 66 11.80 1.02 1.07
C GLY A 66 11.00 1.83 2.09
N VAL A 67 10.95 1.36 3.33
CA VAL A 67 10.37 2.09 4.47
C VAL A 67 11.12 3.39 4.71
N GLU A 68 12.45 3.38 4.65
CA GLU A 68 13.27 4.60 4.78
C GLU A 68 12.96 5.60 3.66
N LYS A 69 12.78 5.14 2.41
CA LYS A 69 12.34 6.00 1.31
C LYS A 69 10.94 6.59 1.55
N VAL A 70 10.02 5.81 2.09
CA VAL A 70 8.68 6.30 2.48
C VAL A 70 8.80 7.40 3.52
N PHE A 71 9.58 7.20 4.58
CA PHE A 71 9.82 8.23 5.59
C PHE A 71 10.49 9.48 5.01
N ASN A 72 11.46 9.32 4.11
CA ASN A 72 12.08 10.45 3.42
C ASN A 72 11.08 11.24 2.58
N VAL A 73 10.14 10.57 1.89
CA VAL A 73 9.09 11.24 1.12
C VAL A 73 8.10 11.96 2.03
N LEU A 74 7.72 11.36 3.16
CA LEU A 74 6.84 12.00 4.15
C LEU A 74 7.49 13.26 4.75
N ARG A 75 8.81 13.21 5.02
CA ARG A 75 9.60 14.35 5.55
C ARG A 75 9.96 15.39 4.50
N ALA A 76 9.91 15.06 3.21
CA ALA A 76 10.33 15.97 2.16
C ALA A 76 9.53 17.29 2.17
N GLU A 77 10.21 18.38 1.81
CA GLU A 77 9.59 19.70 1.65
C GLU A 77 8.51 19.66 0.57
N PHE A 78 7.45 20.42 0.83
CA PHE A 78 6.23 20.46 0.03
C PHE A 78 6.51 20.74 -1.44
N VAL A 79 6.01 19.87 -2.33
CA VAL A 79 5.98 20.15 -3.76
C VAL A 79 4.64 20.80 -4.07
N GLU A 80 4.70 22.02 -4.61
CA GLU A 80 3.51 22.84 -4.90
C GLU A 80 2.54 22.10 -5.85
N GLU A 81 1.37 21.71 -5.32
CA GLU A 81 0.35 21.02 -6.09
C GLU A 81 -0.41 21.97 -7.03
N PRO A 82 -0.93 21.46 -8.17
CA PRO A 82 -1.73 22.26 -9.08
C PRO A 82 -2.98 22.82 -8.40
N THR A 83 -3.22 24.12 -8.61
CA THR A 83 -4.30 24.92 -7.98
C THR A 83 -5.71 24.36 -8.25
N ASN A 84 -5.88 23.50 -9.25
CA ASN A 84 -7.17 22.99 -9.68
C ASN A 84 -7.56 21.70 -8.93
N TRP A 85 -8.56 21.80 -8.06
CA TRP A 85 -9.04 20.74 -7.17
C TRP A 85 -9.38 19.43 -7.90
N SER A 86 -10.04 19.50 -9.06
CA SER A 86 -10.49 18.31 -9.80
C SER A 86 -9.34 17.50 -10.39
N ARG A 87 -8.32 18.19 -10.92
CA ARG A 87 -7.11 17.55 -11.45
C ARG A 87 -6.32 16.88 -10.34
N ARG A 88 -6.21 17.54 -9.19
CA ARG A 88 -5.53 17.00 -8.01
C ARG A 88 -6.24 15.76 -7.45
N TYR A 89 -7.56 15.83 -7.26
CA TYR A 89 -8.32 14.67 -6.80
C TYR A 89 -8.16 13.47 -7.73
N LYS A 90 -8.17 13.70 -9.05
CA LYS A 90 -7.95 12.65 -10.04
C LYS A 90 -6.51 12.10 -9.98
N ALA A 91 -5.51 12.96 -9.88
CA ALA A 91 -4.11 12.55 -9.77
C ALA A 91 -3.86 11.73 -8.49
N ASN A 92 -4.41 12.15 -7.35
CA ASN A 92 -4.29 11.42 -6.08
C ASN A 92 -5.02 10.08 -6.12
N LEU A 93 -6.17 10.02 -6.82
CA LEU A 93 -6.87 8.77 -7.06
C LEU A 93 -6.04 7.80 -7.93
N GLU A 94 -5.41 8.30 -9.01
CA GLU A 94 -4.53 7.49 -9.87
C GLU A 94 -3.30 6.99 -9.10
N LYS A 95 -2.70 7.84 -8.25
CA LYS A 95 -1.62 7.45 -7.34
C LYS A 95 -2.06 6.34 -6.39
N LEU A 96 -3.24 6.48 -5.76
CA LEU A 96 -3.80 5.46 -4.86
C LEU A 96 -4.11 4.14 -5.58
N GLN A 97 -4.59 4.20 -6.83
CA GLN A 97 -4.87 3.03 -7.67
C GLN A 97 -3.60 2.34 -8.16
N SER A 98 -2.47 3.05 -8.24
CA SER A 98 -1.21 2.48 -8.73
C SER A 98 -0.57 1.44 -7.81
N GLY A 99 -1.02 1.35 -6.54
CA GLY A 99 -0.49 0.40 -5.55
C GLY A 99 0.99 0.63 -5.20
N ASP A 100 1.53 1.81 -5.49
CA ASP A 100 2.91 2.18 -5.16
C ASP A 100 2.93 2.89 -3.81
N VAL A 101 3.55 2.27 -2.80
CA VAL A 101 3.64 2.78 -1.43
C VAL A 101 4.25 4.18 -1.37
N ILE A 102 5.21 4.49 -2.24
CA ILE A 102 5.86 5.81 -2.29
C ILE A 102 4.84 6.85 -2.74
N LYS A 103 4.03 6.54 -3.76
CA LYS A 103 2.97 7.43 -4.25
C LYS A 103 1.82 7.55 -3.26
N VAL A 104 1.50 6.48 -2.52
CA VAL A 104 0.51 6.54 -1.43
C VAL A 104 1.00 7.46 -0.32
N ALA A 105 2.29 7.38 0.05
CA ALA A 105 2.92 8.24 1.04
C ALA A 105 2.89 9.72 0.62
N GLU A 106 3.13 10.03 -0.66
CA GLU A 106 2.94 11.39 -1.19
C GLU A 106 1.50 11.90 -0.98
N VAL A 107 0.50 11.08 -1.30
CA VAL A 107 -0.92 11.45 -1.15
C VAL A 107 -1.26 11.71 0.33
N VAL A 108 -0.77 10.87 1.24
CA VAL A 108 -0.97 11.06 2.69
C VAL A 108 -0.35 12.37 3.16
N ARG A 109 0.92 12.63 2.81
CA ARG A 109 1.63 13.86 3.16
C ARG A 109 0.91 15.12 2.66
N ASP A 110 0.55 15.12 1.37
CA ASP A 110 -0.04 16.29 0.71
C ASP A 110 -1.43 16.60 1.26
N LEU A 111 -2.26 15.57 1.49
CA LEU A 111 -3.58 15.74 2.08
C LEU A 111 -3.53 16.12 3.57
N TRP A 112 -2.61 15.53 4.35
CA TRP A 112 -2.47 15.83 5.78
C TRP A 112 -2.04 17.27 6.01
N ARG A 113 -1.01 17.77 5.31
CA ARG A 113 -0.57 19.18 5.41
C ARG A 113 -1.68 20.14 5.02
N ARG A 114 -2.41 19.82 3.95
CA ARG A 114 -3.55 20.63 3.51
C ARG A 114 -4.69 20.65 4.53
N GLU A 115 -4.94 19.54 5.23
CA GLU A 115 -5.92 19.50 6.30
C GLU A 115 -5.59 20.51 7.41
N GLN A 116 -4.30 20.66 7.74
CA GLN A 116 -3.82 21.64 8.72
C GLN A 116 -3.90 23.09 8.21
N ASP A 117 -3.55 23.35 6.95
CA ASP A 117 -3.49 24.71 6.41
C ASP A 117 -4.87 25.30 6.05
N ARG A 118 -5.67 24.56 5.28
CA ARG A 118 -6.90 25.08 4.63
C ARG A 118 -8.13 24.20 4.83
N GLY A 119 -7.96 23.00 5.39
CA GLY A 119 -8.99 21.99 5.52
C GLY A 119 -9.25 21.21 4.22
N LEU A 120 -9.83 20.02 4.40
CA LEU A 120 -10.16 19.08 3.32
C LEU A 120 -11.67 18.98 3.09
N SER A 121 -12.08 18.73 1.84
CA SER A 121 -13.45 18.32 1.53
C SER A 121 -13.75 16.90 2.03
N THR A 122 -15.02 16.54 2.15
CA THR A 122 -15.45 15.19 2.59
C THR A 122 -14.85 14.07 1.74
N GLY A 123 -14.69 14.28 0.43
CA GLY A 123 -14.09 13.30 -0.49
C GLY A 123 -12.59 13.11 -0.24
N GLU A 124 -11.87 14.21 -0.01
CA GLU A 124 -10.44 14.18 0.32
C GLU A 124 -10.17 13.60 1.70
N LYS A 125 -11.03 13.88 2.69
CA LYS A 125 -10.93 13.25 4.02
C LYS A 125 -11.04 11.73 3.93
N ARG A 126 -12.02 11.23 3.18
CA ARG A 126 -12.15 9.78 2.93
C ARG A 126 -10.93 9.21 2.20
N MET A 127 -10.37 9.97 1.25
CA MET A 127 -9.16 9.56 0.53
C MET A 127 -7.95 9.50 1.46
N LEU A 128 -7.76 10.50 2.32
CA LEU A 128 -6.71 10.54 3.33
C LEU A 128 -6.83 9.36 4.29
N SER A 129 -8.02 9.11 4.87
CA SER A 129 -8.23 7.96 5.77
C SER A 129 -7.89 6.63 5.09
N LYS A 130 -8.31 6.45 3.83
CA LYS A 130 -8.03 5.22 3.08
C LYS A 130 -6.54 5.07 2.75
N ALA A 131 -5.88 6.16 2.34
CA ALA A 131 -4.45 6.16 2.03
C ALA A 131 -3.61 5.90 3.29
N ARG A 132 -4.00 6.50 4.42
CA ARG A 132 -3.38 6.29 5.74
C ARG A 132 -3.50 4.84 6.19
N GLN A 133 -4.68 4.25 6.08
CA GLN A 133 -4.90 2.84 6.42
C GLN A 133 -4.01 1.91 5.59
N ILE A 134 -3.92 2.12 4.27
CA ILE A 134 -3.03 1.33 3.41
C ILE A 134 -1.57 1.49 3.86
N LEU A 135 -1.12 2.72 4.10
CA LEU A 135 0.26 3.00 4.49
C LEU A 135 0.62 2.39 5.86
N VAL A 136 -0.29 2.48 6.83
CA VAL A 136 -0.11 1.89 8.16
C VAL A 136 -0.02 0.38 8.08
N SER A 137 -0.91 -0.28 7.31
CA SER A 137 -0.84 -1.73 7.14
C SER A 137 0.47 -2.17 6.46
N GLU A 138 0.98 -1.41 5.50
CA GLU A 138 2.29 -1.67 4.87
C GLU A 138 3.45 -1.51 5.87
N LEU A 139 3.47 -0.42 6.65
CA LEU A 139 4.50 -0.17 7.66
C LEU A 139 4.48 -1.21 8.78
N ALA A 140 3.30 -1.58 9.26
CA ALA A 140 3.11 -2.60 10.29
C ALA A 140 3.70 -3.94 9.85
N LEU A 141 3.48 -4.32 8.60
CA LEU A 141 4.01 -5.58 8.06
C LEU A 141 5.50 -5.52 7.75
N ALA A 142 5.99 -4.39 7.24
CA ALA A 142 7.41 -4.21 6.97
C ALA A 142 8.25 -4.24 8.26
N GLU A 143 7.80 -3.57 9.33
CA GLU A 143 8.49 -3.55 10.62
C GLU A 143 8.09 -4.70 11.57
N LYS A 144 7.13 -5.55 11.19
CA LYS A 144 6.54 -6.61 12.03
C LYS A 144 6.01 -6.07 13.36
N LYS A 145 5.37 -4.90 13.32
CA LYS A 145 4.77 -4.22 14.47
C LYS A 145 3.25 -4.25 14.37
N GLU A 146 2.60 -3.96 15.49
CA GLU A 146 1.15 -3.74 15.53
C GLU A 146 0.77 -2.48 14.73
N GLU A 147 -0.42 -2.49 14.11
CA GLU A 147 -0.94 -1.33 13.36
C GLU A 147 -0.99 -0.06 14.23
N SER A 148 -1.25 -0.20 15.54
CA SER A 148 -1.28 0.91 16.49
C SER A 148 0.09 1.58 16.67
N GLU A 149 1.18 0.81 16.68
CA GLU A 149 2.54 1.34 16.75
C GLU A 149 2.94 2.00 15.43
N ALA A 150 2.59 1.38 14.30
CA ALA A 150 2.84 1.95 12.97
C ALA A 150 2.08 3.27 12.76
N GLU A 151 0.85 3.37 13.27
CA GLU A 151 0.06 4.61 13.24
C GLU A 151 0.71 5.72 14.07
N ALA A 152 1.22 5.39 15.27
CA ALA A 152 1.93 6.35 16.12
C ALA A 152 3.22 6.87 15.45
N ILE A 153 4.00 5.98 14.82
CA ILE A 153 5.21 6.36 14.07
C ILE A 153 4.85 7.27 12.89
N LEU A 154 3.77 6.94 12.16
CA LEU A 154 3.32 7.76 11.04
C LEU A 154 2.93 9.17 11.49
N ASP A 155 2.23 9.30 12.61
CA ASP A 155 1.84 10.60 13.17
C ASP A 155 3.04 11.42 13.65
N GLU A 156 4.04 10.77 14.27
CA GLU A 156 5.28 11.42 14.68
C GLU A 156 6.05 11.96 13.47
N VAL A 157 6.12 11.18 12.39
CA VAL A 157 6.81 11.60 11.15
C VAL A 157 6.07 12.72 10.43
N LEU A 158 4.72 12.70 10.43
CA LEU A 158 3.93 13.76 9.82
C LEU A 158 4.01 15.07 10.62
N ALA A 159 4.13 14.98 11.95
CA ALA A 159 4.24 16.13 12.84
C ALA A 159 5.64 16.78 12.90
N SER A 160 6.67 16.11 12.35
CA SER A 160 8.06 16.60 12.31
C SER A 160 8.38 17.40 11.06
#